data_AF-A0A7T0G229-F1
#
_entry.id   AF-A0A7T0G229-F1
#
_cell.length_a   1.000
_cell.length_b   1.000
_cell.length_c   1.000
_cell.angle_alpha   90.00
_cell.angle_beta   90.00
_cell.angle_gamma   90.00
#
_symmetry.space_group_name_H-M   'P 1'
#
loop_
_entity.id
_entity.type
_entity.pdbx_description
1 polymer ?
#
loop_
_entity_poly.entity_id
_entity_poly.type
_entity_poly.pdbx_seq_one_letter_code
_entity_poly.pdbx_strand_id
1 'polypeptide(L)'
;MNNTTRLKSFSEIREAGFTFVEIMVVLVLFLVLGGLTARFFKLTPSIEDINLQKAREGVMFLKSGLGAYSFDLKKPPPSKKDGGLEVLVKAGYLSSVPTDPWGNIYQYDNPGKVSGRSYDLYSLGPDGKISEDDVADWNLYGKVYRGTSRIARKRDRALAKYDPKEKS
;
A
#
# COMPACT_ATOMS: atom_id res chain seq x y z
N MET A 1 14.03 -87.74 -13.19
CA MET A 1 13.31 -87.33 -11.96
C MET A 1 14.36 -87.26 -10.85
N ASN A 2 14.78 -86.15 -10.22
CA ASN A 2 14.30 -84.76 -10.06
C ASN A 2 15.52 -83.92 -9.61
N ASN A 3 15.85 -82.80 -10.27
CA ASN A 3 16.83 -81.85 -9.72
C ASN A 3 16.10 -80.56 -9.34
N THR A 4 15.84 -80.43 -8.04
CA THR A 4 15.13 -79.32 -7.40
C THR A 4 16.01 -78.07 -7.38
N THR A 5 15.57 -77.03 -8.07
CA THR A 5 16.11 -75.67 -8.02
C THR A 5 15.94 -75.07 -6.62
N ARG A 6 17.05 -74.83 -5.91
CA ARG A 6 17.07 -74.14 -4.62
C ARG A 6 17.00 -72.63 -4.87
N LEU A 7 15.84 -72.02 -4.65
CA LEU A 7 15.66 -70.58 -4.77
C LEU A 7 16.44 -69.86 -3.65
N LYS A 8 17.28 -68.90 -4.03
CA LYS A 8 17.97 -68.01 -3.10
C LYS A 8 16.93 -67.16 -2.36
N SER A 9 16.92 -67.26 -1.04
CA SER A 9 16.13 -66.39 -0.15
C SER A 9 16.54 -64.93 -0.37
N PHE A 10 15.55 -64.08 -0.65
CA PHE A 10 15.72 -62.64 -0.59
C PHE A 10 15.95 -62.26 0.87
N SER A 11 17.06 -61.58 1.15
CA SER A 11 17.35 -61.02 2.46
C SER A 11 16.27 -60.00 2.82
N GLU A 12 15.54 -60.25 3.91
CA GLU A 12 14.64 -59.27 4.52
C GLU A 12 15.44 -58.02 4.86
N ILE A 13 15.08 -56.89 4.25
CA ILE A 13 15.57 -55.57 4.65
C ILE A 13 15.03 -55.37 6.07
N ARG A 14 15.92 -55.40 7.06
CA ARG A 14 15.54 -55.10 8.45
C ARG A 14 14.99 -53.69 8.49
N GLU A 15 13.70 -53.55 8.83
CA GLU A 15 13.13 -52.25 9.17
C GLU A 15 13.86 -51.72 10.41
N ALA A 16 14.70 -50.70 10.22
CA ALA A 16 15.31 -49.98 11.32
C ALA A 16 14.22 -49.16 12.00
N GLY A 17 13.77 -49.64 13.16
CA GLY A 17 12.79 -48.94 13.99
C GLY A 17 13.31 -47.58 14.43
N PHE A 18 12.39 -46.62 14.46
CA PHE A 18 12.61 -45.23 14.83
C PHE A 18 13.13 -45.10 16.28
N THR A 19 14.16 -44.29 16.53
CA THR A 19 14.72 -44.14 17.89
C THR A 19 14.04 -43.01 18.66
N PHE A 20 13.92 -43.13 19.98
CA PHE A 20 13.35 -42.06 20.81
C PHE A 20 14.13 -40.74 20.68
N VAL A 21 15.46 -40.84 20.55
CA VAL A 21 16.36 -39.69 20.35
C VAL A 21 16.05 -38.95 19.05
N GLU A 22 15.66 -39.65 18.00
CA GLU A 22 15.33 -39.04 16.71
C GLU A 22 14.07 -38.16 16.79
N ILE A 23 13.04 -38.58 17.53
CA ILE A 23 11.85 -37.73 17.79
C ILE A 23 12.25 -36.53 18.65
N MET A 24 13.12 -36.72 19.66
CA MET A 24 13.57 -35.61 20.50
C MET A 24 14.30 -34.53 19.70
N VAL A 25 15.27 -34.91 18.87
CA VAL A 25 16.04 -33.96 18.04
C VAL A 25 15.11 -33.21 17.09
N VAL A 26 14.16 -33.91 16.45
CA VAL A 26 13.19 -33.30 15.54
C VAL A 26 12.29 -32.30 16.26
N LEU A 27 11.79 -32.61 17.46
CA LEU A 27 10.98 -31.68 18.25
C LEU A 27 11.77 -30.44 18.68
N VAL A 28 13.02 -30.59 19.09
CA VAL A 28 13.89 -29.45 19.44
C VAL A 28 14.12 -28.56 18.22
N LEU A 29 14.39 -29.17 17.05
CA LEU A 29 14.54 -28.42 15.80
C LEU A 29 13.25 -27.68 15.43
N PHE A 30 12.07 -28.29 15.59
CA PHE A 30 10.80 -27.61 15.36
C PHE A 30 10.57 -26.45 16.32
N LEU A 31 10.95 -26.54 17.60
CA LEU A 31 10.83 -25.44 18.56
C LEU A 31 11.76 -24.27 18.19
N VAL A 32 13.01 -24.55 17.82
CA VAL A 32 13.98 -23.53 17.42
C VAL A 32 13.54 -22.85 16.12
N LEU A 33 13.22 -23.64 15.08
CA LEU A 33 12.78 -23.11 13.79
C LEU A 33 11.43 -22.39 13.89
N GLY A 34 10.50 -22.90 14.70
CA GLY A 34 9.21 -22.28 14.95
C GLY A 34 9.31 -20.90 15.60
N GLY A 35 10.27 -20.70 16.51
CA GLY A 35 10.52 -19.39 17.12
C GLY A 35 11.05 -18.34 16.14
N LEU A 36 11.91 -18.75 15.21
CA LEU A 36 12.49 -17.88 14.18
C LEU A 36 11.44 -17.46 13.15
N THR A 37 10.65 -18.41 12.62
CA THR A 37 9.62 -18.13 11.59
C THR A 37 8.55 -17.17 12.07
N ALA A 38 8.10 -17.26 13.32
CA ALA A 38 7.12 -16.34 13.89
C ALA A 38 7.61 -14.87 13.90
N ARG A 39 8.92 -14.66 14.11
CA ARG A 39 9.52 -13.32 14.10
C ARG A 39 9.62 -12.74 12.68
N PHE A 40 9.95 -13.55 11.69
CA PHE A 40 10.00 -13.13 10.28
C PHE A 40 8.64 -12.67 9.77
N PHE A 41 7.56 -13.37 10.13
CA PHE A 41 6.20 -12.99 9.72
C PHE A 41 5.78 -11.62 10.28
N LYS A 42 6.12 -11.33 11.55
CA LYS A 42 5.77 -10.07 12.21
C LYS A 42 6.48 -8.84 11.63
N LEU A 43 7.62 -9.02 10.99
CA LEU A 43 8.43 -7.92 10.44
C LEU A 43 8.06 -7.55 9.00
N THR A 44 7.21 -8.34 8.34
CA THR A 44 6.80 -8.05 6.96
C THR A 44 5.69 -7.01 6.98
N PRO A 45 5.86 -5.83 6.37
CA PRO A 45 4.82 -4.82 6.30
C PRO A 45 3.59 -5.36 5.58
N SER A 46 2.41 -4.94 6.01
CA SER A 46 1.17 -5.36 5.35
C SER A 46 1.10 -4.79 3.93
N ILE A 47 0.34 -5.44 3.05
CA ILE A 47 0.07 -4.91 1.70
C ILE A 47 -0.59 -3.53 1.79
N GLU A 48 -1.45 -3.31 2.79
CA GLU A 48 -2.08 -2.03 3.07
C GLU A 48 -1.05 -0.93 3.41
N ASP A 49 -0.07 -1.23 4.26
CA ASP A 49 1.00 -0.29 4.61
C ASP A 49 1.83 0.08 3.37
N ILE A 50 2.15 -0.92 2.54
CA ILE A 50 2.89 -0.72 1.28
C ILE A 50 2.09 0.17 0.33
N ASN A 51 0.80 -0.08 0.16
CA ASN A 51 -0.06 0.73 -0.70
C ASN A 51 -0.20 2.15 -0.16
N LEU A 52 -0.40 2.31 1.14
CA LEU A 52 -0.47 3.64 1.76
C LEU A 52 0.84 4.42 1.54
N GLN A 53 1.98 3.75 1.67
CA GLN A 53 3.29 4.35 1.41
C GLN A 53 3.44 4.77 -0.06
N LYS A 54 3.13 3.89 -1.01
CA LYS A 54 3.18 4.21 -2.45
C LYS A 54 2.24 5.35 -2.82
N ALA A 55 1.04 5.40 -2.23
CA ALA A 55 0.09 6.48 -2.47
C ALA A 55 0.66 7.83 -2.00
N ARG A 56 1.30 7.88 -0.82
CA ARG A 56 1.98 9.07 -0.30
C ARG A 56 3.12 9.52 -1.19
N GLU A 57 3.94 8.58 -1.64
CA GLU A 57 5.04 8.85 -2.56
C GLU A 57 4.53 9.46 -3.87
N GLY A 58 3.43 8.93 -4.42
CA GLY A 58 2.80 9.50 -5.61
C GLY A 58 2.25 10.92 -5.39
N VAL A 59 1.60 11.19 -4.25
CA VAL A 59 1.18 12.57 -3.91
C VAL A 59 2.37 13.51 -3.82
N MET A 60 3.45 13.09 -3.15
CA MET A 60 4.67 13.88 -2.99
C MET A 60 5.38 14.13 -4.33
N PHE A 61 5.41 13.12 -5.20
CA PHE A 61 5.95 13.23 -6.56
C PHE A 61 5.19 14.28 -7.38
N LEU A 62 3.86 14.19 -7.41
CA LEU A 62 3.01 15.16 -8.11
C LEU A 62 3.12 16.57 -7.53
N LYS A 63 3.16 16.69 -6.20
CA LYS A 63 3.39 17.97 -5.50
C LYS A 63 4.72 18.59 -5.89
N SER A 64 5.78 17.80 -5.96
CA SER A 64 7.11 18.26 -6.35
C SER A 64 7.10 18.84 -7.76
N GLY A 65 6.46 18.14 -8.71
CA GLY A 65 6.28 18.65 -10.08
C GLY A 65 5.48 19.96 -10.14
N LEU A 66 4.41 20.08 -9.35
CA LEU A 66 3.63 21.33 -9.24
C LEU A 66 4.47 22.48 -8.66
N GLY A 67 5.30 22.18 -7.66
CA GLY A 67 6.25 23.13 -7.08
C GLY A 67 7.28 23.62 -8.09
N ALA A 68 7.90 22.71 -8.83
CA ALA A 68 8.88 23.02 -9.87
C ALA A 68 8.26 23.89 -10.98
N TYR A 69 7.09 23.48 -11.51
CA TYR A 69 6.34 24.24 -12.51
C TYR A 69 6.06 25.68 -12.06
N SER A 70 5.60 25.84 -10.82
CA SER A 70 5.24 27.15 -10.27
C SER A 70 6.47 28.02 -10.03
N PHE A 71 7.57 27.42 -9.59
CA PHE A 71 8.84 28.08 -9.33
C PHE A 71 9.47 28.62 -10.62
N ASP A 72 9.59 27.76 -11.65
CA ASP A 72 10.25 28.10 -12.91
C ASP A 72 9.45 29.15 -13.71
N LEU A 73 8.12 29.00 -13.75
CA LEU A 73 7.26 29.90 -14.52
C LEU A 73 6.81 31.14 -13.74
N LYS A 74 7.11 31.22 -12.43
CA LYS A 74 6.61 32.26 -11.51
C LYS A 74 5.09 32.45 -11.60
N LYS A 75 4.38 31.36 -11.89
CA LYS A 75 2.92 31.32 -12.06
C LYS A 75 2.32 30.42 -10.99
N PRO A 76 1.03 30.63 -10.63
CA PRO A 76 0.35 29.66 -9.78
C PRO A 76 0.32 28.28 -10.47
N PRO A 77 0.16 27.20 -9.67
CA PRO A 77 -0.12 25.88 -10.21
C PRO A 77 -1.27 25.91 -11.25
N PRO A 78 -1.28 25.04 -12.26
CA PRO A 78 -2.31 25.04 -13.30
C PRO A 78 -3.70 24.78 -12.71
N SER A 79 -4.76 25.33 -13.29
CA SER A 79 -6.12 24.98 -12.87
C SER A 79 -6.61 23.72 -13.60
N LYS A 80 -7.72 23.11 -13.12
CA LYS A 80 -8.38 22.03 -13.89
C LYS A 80 -8.79 22.49 -15.30
N LYS A 81 -9.15 23.76 -15.48
CA LYS A 81 -9.55 24.32 -16.79
C LYS A 81 -8.37 24.43 -17.76
N ASP A 82 -7.16 24.60 -17.24
CA ASP A 82 -5.94 24.72 -18.03
C ASP A 82 -5.35 23.35 -18.40
N GLY A 83 -6.00 22.26 -18.00
CA GLY A 83 -5.54 20.89 -18.22
C GLY A 83 -4.83 20.25 -17.03
N GLY A 84 -4.94 20.81 -15.82
CA GLY A 84 -4.60 20.12 -14.57
C GLY A 84 -3.18 19.56 -14.48
N LEU A 85 -3.06 18.31 -14.05
CA LEU A 85 -1.77 17.64 -13.86
C LEU A 85 -1.10 17.29 -15.20
N GLU A 86 -1.85 17.17 -16.27
CA GLU A 86 -1.38 16.83 -17.61
C GLU A 86 -0.52 17.95 -18.20
N VAL A 87 -0.71 19.19 -17.75
CA VAL A 87 0.17 20.32 -18.09
C VAL A 87 1.61 20.04 -17.69
N LEU A 88 1.83 19.38 -16.54
CA LEU A 88 3.17 19.10 -16.04
C LEU A 88 3.87 18.05 -16.91
N VAL A 89 3.12 17.10 -17.47
CA VAL A 89 3.66 16.12 -18.43
C VAL A 89 4.06 16.83 -19.73
N LYS A 90 3.17 17.67 -20.27
CA LYS A 90 3.46 18.42 -21.51
C LYS A 90 4.64 19.38 -21.36
N ALA A 91 4.80 19.97 -20.18
CA ALA A 91 5.89 20.88 -19.89
C ALA A 91 7.18 20.19 -19.41
N GLY A 92 7.19 18.85 -19.30
CA GLY A 92 8.38 18.06 -18.98
C GLY A 92 8.75 17.99 -17.49
N TYR A 93 7.88 18.45 -16.59
CA TYR A 93 8.09 18.33 -15.14
C TYR A 93 7.75 16.93 -14.61
N LEU A 94 6.94 16.17 -15.35
CA LEU A 94 6.59 14.78 -15.06
C LEU A 94 6.75 13.95 -16.34
N SER A 95 7.20 12.69 -16.21
CA SER A 95 7.18 11.74 -17.33
C SER A 95 5.75 11.28 -17.65
N SER A 96 4.95 11.04 -16.63
CA SER A 96 3.53 10.70 -16.72
C SER A 96 2.85 11.01 -15.39
N VAL A 97 1.52 11.17 -15.41
CA VAL A 97 0.72 11.18 -14.18
C VAL A 97 0.53 9.73 -13.73
N PRO A 98 1.08 9.29 -12.58
CA PRO A 98 0.88 7.94 -12.10
C PRO A 98 -0.56 7.72 -11.64
N THR A 99 -1.00 6.48 -11.58
CA THR A 99 -2.20 6.07 -10.83
C THR A 99 -1.81 5.72 -9.40
N ASP A 100 -2.76 5.79 -8.48
CA ASP A 100 -2.55 5.31 -7.13
C ASP A 100 -2.47 3.77 -7.07
N PRO A 101 -2.08 3.19 -5.92
CA PRO A 101 -1.90 1.74 -5.77
C PRO A 101 -3.18 0.91 -5.88
N TRP A 102 -4.35 1.55 -5.81
CA TRP A 102 -5.65 0.92 -5.98
C TRP A 102 -6.21 1.10 -7.40
N GLY A 103 -5.45 1.76 -8.28
CA GLY A 103 -5.80 2.00 -9.68
C GLY A 103 -6.63 3.26 -9.90
N ASN A 104 -6.84 4.09 -8.89
CA ASN A 104 -7.55 5.35 -9.04
C ASN A 104 -6.62 6.44 -9.57
N ILE A 105 -7.21 7.42 -10.27
CA ILE A 105 -6.50 8.62 -10.70
C ILE A 105 -6.41 9.59 -9.52
N TYR A 106 -5.25 10.20 -9.32
CA TYR A 106 -5.07 11.26 -8.33
C TYR A 106 -5.99 12.45 -8.63
N GLN A 107 -6.66 12.93 -7.59
CA GLN A 107 -7.53 14.09 -7.67
C GLN A 107 -6.72 15.36 -7.42
N TYR A 108 -6.89 16.34 -8.30
CA TYR A 108 -6.22 17.62 -8.22
C TYR A 108 -7.18 18.77 -8.48
N ASP A 109 -7.53 19.56 -7.46
CA ASP A 109 -8.43 20.71 -7.58
C ASP A 109 -7.69 22.03 -7.28
N ASN A 110 -7.82 23.00 -8.17
CA ASN A 110 -7.30 24.35 -8.00
C ASN A 110 -8.34 25.37 -8.53
N PRO A 111 -8.96 26.19 -7.67
CA PRO A 111 -8.68 26.33 -6.23
C PRO A 111 -9.09 25.10 -5.40
N GLY A 112 -8.42 24.90 -4.26
CA GLY A 112 -8.73 23.81 -3.33
C GLY A 112 -10.15 23.90 -2.77
N LYS A 113 -10.88 22.79 -2.76
CA LYS A 113 -12.27 22.65 -2.31
C LYS A 113 -12.40 22.07 -0.90
N VAL A 114 -11.50 21.17 -0.51
CA VAL A 114 -11.53 20.38 0.72
C VAL A 114 -10.60 20.96 1.77
N SER A 115 -9.35 21.26 1.42
CA SER A 115 -8.35 21.66 2.41
C SER A 115 -8.39 23.15 2.76
N GLY A 116 -9.09 23.97 1.97
CA GLY A 116 -9.07 25.43 2.07
C GLY A 116 -7.70 26.06 1.75
N ARG A 117 -6.84 25.34 1.01
CA ARG A 117 -5.54 25.84 0.51
C ARG A 117 -5.68 26.28 -0.95
N SER A 118 -4.58 26.76 -1.54
CA SER A 118 -4.54 27.15 -2.96
C SER A 118 -4.96 26.02 -3.89
N TYR A 119 -4.54 24.79 -3.62
CA TYR A 119 -4.98 23.60 -4.33
C TYR A 119 -5.11 22.41 -3.38
N ASP A 120 -5.88 21.42 -3.82
CA ASP A 120 -5.99 20.10 -3.22
C ASP A 120 -5.34 19.07 -4.14
N LEU A 121 -4.55 18.15 -3.58
CA LEU A 121 -4.00 16.99 -4.27
C LEU A 121 -4.14 15.76 -3.37
N TYR A 122 -4.81 14.72 -3.84
CA TYR A 122 -5.12 13.54 -3.02
C TYR A 122 -5.42 12.28 -3.85
N SER A 123 -5.23 11.10 -3.25
CA SER A 123 -5.75 9.82 -3.73
C SER A 123 -7.00 9.47 -2.94
N LEU A 124 -7.97 8.84 -3.62
CA LEU A 124 -9.24 8.37 -3.06
C LEU A 124 -9.10 7.06 -2.26
N GLY A 125 -7.87 6.58 -2.07
CA GLY A 125 -7.62 5.39 -1.28
C GLY A 125 -8.22 4.10 -1.85
N PRO A 126 -8.35 3.07 -0.99
CA PRO A 126 -8.95 1.78 -1.36
C PRO A 126 -10.41 1.84 -1.81
N ASP A 127 -11.21 2.76 -1.27
CA ASP A 127 -12.66 2.77 -1.50
C ASP A 127 -13.09 3.56 -2.76
N GLY A 128 -12.16 4.35 -3.33
CA GLY A 128 -12.37 5.14 -4.52
C GLY A 128 -13.34 6.31 -4.32
N LYS A 129 -13.58 6.74 -3.08
CA LYS A 129 -14.49 7.82 -2.71
C LYS A 129 -13.80 8.78 -1.77
N ILE A 130 -14.35 9.98 -1.66
CA ILE A 130 -13.83 10.97 -0.71
C ILE A 130 -14.21 10.51 0.70
N SER A 131 -13.22 10.13 1.49
CA SER A 131 -13.39 9.39 2.73
C SER A 131 -12.23 9.68 3.71
N GLU A 132 -12.23 9.03 4.88
CA GLU A 132 -11.16 9.22 5.88
C GLU A 132 -9.84 8.50 5.54
N ASP A 133 -9.88 7.55 4.62
CA ASP A 133 -8.75 6.76 4.09
C ASP A 133 -8.00 7.46 2.95
N ASP A 134 -8.48 8.63 2.51
CA ASP A 134 -7.84 9.46 1.51
C ASP A 134 -6.39 9.81 1.88
N VAL A 135 -5.48 9.63 0.91
CA VAL A 135 -4.09 10.06 1.04
C VAL A 135 -3.94 11.42 0.40
N ALA A 136 -3.97 12.46 1.23
CA ALA A 136 -4.03 13.85 0.77
C ALA A 136 -2.78 14.66 1.14
N ASP A 137 -2.37 15.61 0.29
CA ASP A 137 -1.21 16.48 0.54
C ASP A 137 -1.32 17.23 1.88
N TRP A 138 -2.51 17.71 2.22
CA TRP A 138 -2.73 18.43 3.46
C TRP A 138 -2.74 17.53 4.71
N ASN A 139 -2.78 16.22 4.54
CA ASN A 139 -2.86 15.23 5.62
C ASN A 139 -2.07 13.95 5.30
N LEU A 140 -0.89 14.06 4.69
CA LEU A 140 -0.12 12.92 4.16
C LEU A 140 0.10 11.77 5.16
N TYR A 141 0.31 12.12 6.43
CA TYR A 141 0.57 11.17 7.52
C TYR A 141 -0.51 11.19 8.60
N GLY A 142 -1.63 11.88 8.39
CA GLY A 142 -2.73 11.83 9.34
C GLY A 142 -3.22 10.39 9.35
N LYS A 143 -2.89 9.66 10.42
CA LYS A 143 -3.39 8.30 10.54
C LYS A 143 -4.91 8.35 10.46
N VAL A 144 -5.48 7.22 10.04
CA VAL A 144 -6.76 6.72 10.52
C VAL A 144 -6.70 6.66 12.07
N TYR A 145 -6.63 7.82 12.73
CA TYR A 145 -6.74 7.94 14.17
C TYR A 145 -8.24 8.03 14.43
N ARG A 146 -8.87 6.90 14.76
CA ARG A 146 -10.09 6.92 15.56
C ARG A 146 -9.76 7.69 16.85
N GLY A 147 -10.14 8.97 16.91
CA GLY A 147 -10.21 9.73 18.15
C GLY A 147 -9.39 11.03 18.22
N THR A 148 -10.14 12.10 18.49
CA THR A 148 -9.83 13.25 19.37
C THR A 148 -9.01 14.46 18.91
N SER A 149 -8.53 14.56 17.66
CA SER A 149 -7.88 15.81 17.23
C SER A 149 -8.90 16.93 16.92
N ARG A 150 -8.69 18.14 17.46
CA ARG A 150 -9.50 19.35 17.17
C ARG A 150 -9.52 19.72 15.68
N ILE A 151 -8.50 19.31 14.92
CA ILE A 151 -8.40 19.51 13.47
C ILE A 151 -9.35 18.56 12.72
N ALA A 152 -9.52 17.33 13.21
CA ALA A 152 -10.45 16.35 12.65
C ALA A 152 -11.90 16.85 12.67
N ARG A 153 -12.34 17.47 13.78
CA ARG A 153 -13.72 18.00 13.89
C ARG A 153 -14.06 19.08 12.85
N LYS A 154 -13.07 19.89 12.40
CA LYS A 154 -13.30 20.87 11.34
C LYS A 154 -13.41 20.19 9.97
N ARG A 155 -12.62 19.14 9.72
CA ARG A 155 -12.68 18.31 8.52
C ARG A 155 -14.03 17.60 8.41
N ASP A 156 -14.50 16.96 9.49
CA ASP A 156 -15.74 16.18 9.47
C ASP A 156 -16.95 17.08 9.15
N ARG A 157 -16.91 18.35 9.60
CA ARG A 157 -17.91 19.36 9.23
C ARG A 157 -17.83 19.82 7.78
N ALA A 158 -16.66 19.78 7.15
CA ALA A 158 -16.47 20.13 5.75
C ALA A 158 -16.89 18.97 4.84
N LEU A 159 -16.53 17.73 5.20
CA LEU A 159 -16.95 16.51 4.50
C LEU A 159 -18.47 16.29 4.59
N ALA A 160 -19.09 16.53 5.75
CA ALA A 160 -20.55 16.43 5.90
C ALA A 160 -21.34 17.45 5.04
N LYS A 161 -20.69 18.52 4.56
CA LYS A 161 -21.31 19.49 3.64
C LYS A 161 -21.11 19.15 2.17
N TYR A 162 -20.27 18.16 1.87
CA TYR A 162 -19.99 17.72 0.52
C TYR A 162 -20.82 16.46 0.23
N ASP A 163 -22.11 16.64 -0.09
CA ASP A 163 -22.95 15.58 -0.62
C ASP A 163 -22.86 15.57 -2.17
N PRO A 164 -22.29 14.52 -2.79
CA PRO A 164 -22.18 14.43 -4.24
C PRO A 164 -23.53 14.27 -4.96
N LYS A 165 -24.64 13.99 -4.25
CA LYS A 165 -25.97 13.81 -4.85
C LYS A 165 -26.77 15.10 -5.06
N GLU A 166 -26.32 16.24 -4.54
CA GLU A 166 -27.03 17.52 -4.69
C GLU A 166 -26.66 18.33 -5.94
N LYS A 167 -25.74 17.83 -6.79
CA LYS A 167 -25.26 18.55 -7.99
C LYS A 167 -25.37 17.73 -9.28
N SER A 168 -26.50 17.06 -9.49
CA SER A 168 -26.93 16.60 -10.82
C SER A 168 -27.92 17.57 -11.44
#